data_AF-A0A2M8WK69-F1
#
_entry.id   AF-A0A2M8WK69-F1
#
_cell.length_a   1.000
_cell.length_b   1.000
_cell.length_c   1.000
_cell.angle_alpha   90.00
_cell.angle_beta   90.00
_cell.angle_gamma   90.00
#
_symmetry.space_group_name_H-M   'P 1'
#
loop_
_entity.id
_entity.type
_entity.pdbx_description
1 polymer ?
#
loop_
_entity_poly.entity_id
_entity_poly.type
_entity_poly.pdbx_seq_one_letter_code
_entity_poly.pdbx_strand_id
1 'polypeptide(L)' 'MTAPSSHNVTNESTDMKTKSYKVGRSAKTGRFTTVKKAKRLKSTHVVETIKTSK' A
#
# COMPACT_ATOMS: atom_id res chain seq x y z
N MET A 1 29.25 43.04 -4.97
CA MET A 1 29.36 41.74 -4.29
C MET A 1 28.02 41.06 -4.40
N THR A 2 27.90 40.07 -5.29
CA THR A 2 26.62 39.42 -5.61
C THR A 2 26.61 38.05 -4.94
N ALA A 3 25.59 37.78 -4.12
CA ALA A 3 25.46 36.51 -3.41
C ALA A 3 25.20 35.36 -4.39
N PRO A 4 25.83 34.18 -4.22
CA PRO A 4 25.46 33.00 -4.98
C PRO A 4 24.07 32.53 -4.54
N SER A 5 23.12 32.51 -5.48
CA SER A 5 21.79 31.93 -5.31
C SER A 5 21.94 30.44 -5.03
N SER A 6 21.67 30.04 -3.79
CA SER A 6 21.88 28.67 -3.34
C SER A 6 20.62 27.82 -3.47
N HIS A 7 20.82 26.66 -4.10
CA HIS A 7 20.04 25.43 -4.03
C HIS A 7 18.73 25.37 -4.82
N ASN A 8 18.85 24.89 -6.07
CA ASN A 8 17.81 24.09 -6.69
C ASN A 8 17.57 22.85 -5.82
N VAL A 9 16.55 22.91 -4.96
CA VAL A 9 16.00 21.71 -4.33
C VAL A 9 15.12 21.04 -5.38
N THR A 10 15.73 20.23 -6.24
CA THR A 10 14.98 19.17 -6.92
C THR A 10 14.50 18.23 -5.83
N ASN A 11 13.25 18.41 -5.40
CA ASN A 11 12.49 17.40 -4.68
C ASN A 11 12.33 16.20 -5.62
N GLU A 12 13.39 15.43 -5.78
CA GLU A 12 13.31 14.07 -6.28
C GLU A 12 12.68 13.25 -5.16
N SER A 13 11.35 13.36 -5.04
CA SER A 13 10.55 12.44 -4.25
C SER A 13 10.86 11.06 -4.76
N THR A 14 11.66 10.31 -4.00
CA THR A 14 11.95 8.91 -4.26
C THR A 14 10.61 8.18 -4.26
N ASP A 15 10.04 8.00 -5.45
CA ASP A 15 8.87 7.15 -5.66
C ASP A 15 9.36 5.72 -5.39
N MET A 16 9.47 5.38 -4.11
CA MET A 16 9.69 4.03 -3.64
C MET A 16 8.46 3.27 -4.08
N LYS A 17 8.50 2.70 -5.28
CA LYS A 17 7.41 1.94 -5.90
C LYS A 17 6.78 1.03 -4.86
N THR A 18 5.68 1.49 -4.25
CA THR A 18 5.09 0.79 -3.10
C THR A 18 4.52 -0.50 -3.63
N LYS A 19 5.14 -1.64 -3.28
CA LYS A 19 4.57 -2.93 -3.64
C LYS A 19 3.25 -3.07 -2.90
N SER A 20 2.24 -3.61 -3.58
CA SER A 20 0.96 -3.90 -2.95
C SER A 20 0.53 -5.31 -3.32
N TYR A 21 -0.20 -5.95 -2.41
CA TYR A 21 -0.72 -7.28 -2.64
C TYR A 21 -2.14 -7.41 -2.09
N LYS A 22 -2.90 -8.34 -2.67
CA LYS A 22 -4.27 -8.63 -2.27
C LYS A 22 -4.30 -9.73 -1.22
N VAL A 23 -5.10 -9.55 -0.18
CA VAL A 23 -5.32 -10.55 0.88
C VAL A 23 -6.82 -10.66 1.16
N GLY A 24 -7.28 -11.84 1.56
CA GLY A 24 -8.62 -11.99 2.11
C GLY A 24 -8.61 -11.65 3.59
N ARG A 25 -9.66 -11.03 4.11
CA ARG A 25 -9.82 -10.76 5.54
C ARG A 25 -11.21 -11.17 6.00
N SER A 26 -11.30 -11.92 7.10
CA SER A 26 -12.59 -12.26 7.68
C SER A 26 -13.22 -10.99 8.26
N ALA A 27 -14.43 -10.64 7.80
CA ALA A 27 -15.16 -9.48 8.32
C ALA A 27 -15.66 -9.71 9.76
N LYS A 28 -15.72 -10.98 10.21
CA LYS A 28 -16.17 -11.35 11.55
C LYS A 28 -15.07 -11.22 12.61
N THR A 29 -13.85 -11.65 12.28
CA THR A 29 -12.75 -11.78 13.25
C THR A 29 -11.53 -10.93 12.91
N GLY A 30 -11.49 -10.32 11.73
CA GLY A 30 -10.34 -9.55 11.25
C GLY A 30 -9.13 -10.40 10.82
N ARG A 31 -9.19 -11.74 10.95
CA ARG A 31 -8.08 -12.64 10.61
C ARG A 31 -7.84 -12.68 9.09
N PHE A 32 -6.57 -12.67 8.69
CA PHE A 32 -6.19 -12.84 7.30
C PHE A 32 -6.44 -14.26 6.80
N THR A 33 -6.88 -14.34 5.56
CA THR A 33 -7.24 -15.56 4.83
C THR A 33 -6.83 -15.40 3.36
N THR A 34 -6.96 -16.48 2.58
CA THR A 34 -6.63 -16.42 1.16
C THR A 34 -7.68 -15.65 0.36
N VAL A 35 -7.25 -14.97 -0.69
CA VAL A 35 -8.14 -14.26 -1.62
C VAL A 35 -9.16 -15.22 -2.24
N LYS A 36 -8.77 -16.46 -2.55
CA LYS A 36 -9.69 -17.48 -3.09
C LYS A 36 -10.83 -17.77 -2.13
N LYS A 37 -10.53 -17.91 -0.83
CA LYS A 37 -11.55 -18.13 0.20
C LYS A 37 -12.46 -16.92 0.35
N ALA A 38 -11.89 -15.71 0.37
CA ALA A 38 -12.66 -14.48 0.48
C ALA A 38 -13.60 -14.26 -0.71
N LYS A 39 -13.14 -14.56 -1.94
CA LYS A 39 -13.98 -14.48 -3.15
C LYS A 39 -15.14 -15.48 -3.15
N ARG A 40 -14.95 -16.67 -2.56
CA ARG A 40 -16.02 -17.68 -2.43
C ARG A 40 -17.03 -17.31 -1.33
N LEU A 41 -16.55 -16.69 -0.26
CA LEU A 41 -17.35 -16.37 0.94
C LEU A 41 -17.59 -14.86 1.08
N LYS A 42 -18.13 -14.23 0.04
CA LYS A 42 -18.31 -12.77 -0.04
C LYS A 42 -19.16 -12.17 1.10
N SER A 43 -20.05 -12.97 1.69
CA SER A 43 -20.90 -12.55 2.81
C SER A 43 -20.15 -12.39 4.14
N THR A 44 -18.96 -13.00 4.27
CA THR A 44 -18.24 -13.07 5.56
C THR A 44 -16.77 -12.66 5.46
N HIS A 45 -16.28 -12.43 4.25
CA HIS A 45 -14.89 -12.10 3.97
C HIS A 45 -14.80 -11.01 2.92
N VAL A 46 -13.81 -10.15 3.07
CA VAL A 46 -13.51 -9.03 2.17
C VAL A 46 -12.14 -9.25 1.55
N VAL A 47 -11.92 -8.72 0.34
CA VAL A 47 -10.59 -8.68 -0.28
C VAL A 47 -10.03 -7.28 -0.09
N GLU A 48 -8.91 -7.17 0.59
CA GLU A 48 -8.20 -5.92 0.85
C GLU A 48 -6.88 -5.88 0.09
N THR A 49 -6.41 -4.67 -0.22
CA THR A 49 -5.09 -4.44 -0.82
C THR A 49 -4.19 -3.81 0.23
N ILE A 50 -3.14 -4.52 0.64
CA ILE A 50 -2.15 -4.03 1.59
C ILE A 50 -1.02 -3.39 0.82
N LYS A 51 -0.70 -2.13 1.16
CA LYS A 51 0.51 -1.45 0.68
C LYS A 51 1.67 -1.86 1.59
N THR A 52 2.77 -2.28 1.00
CA THR A 52 4.03 -2.48 1.71
C THR A 52 4.96 -1.34 1.33
N SER A 53 5.26 -0.48 2.30
CA SER A 53 6.48 0.32 2.26
C SER A 53 7.64 -0.63 2.55
N LYS A 54 8.62 -0.66 1.64
CA LYS A 54 9.85 -1.40 1.88
C LYS A 54 10.76 -0.60 2.81
#